data_AF-A0A9X5X7S8-F1
#
_entry.id   AF-A0A9X5X7S8-F1
#
_cell.length_a   1.000
_cell.length_b   1.000
_cell.length_c   1.000
_cell.angle_alpha   90.00
_cell.angle_beta   90.00
_cell.angle_gamma   90.00
#
_symmetry.space_group_name_H-M   'P 1'
#
loop_
_entity.id
_entity.type
_entity.pdbx_description
1 polymer ?
#
loop_
_entity_poly.entity_id
_entity_poly.type
_entity_poly.pdbx_seq_one_letter_code
_entity_poly.pdbx_strand_id
1 'polypeptide(L)'
;FRLECRDWTDCQVGNNDNANDVRDIDLTIPHMLSGPIGVEGAEPGDLLVVDILDLGPVPQQTGDAAGQGWGYTGIFAKANGGGFLTDYFPDAYKAVWDFHGQQAVSRHLPGIRFTGITHPGLFGTAPSTEMLARWNAREQALIDTDPNRVPPLAVPPDA
;
A
#
# COMPACT_ATOMS: atom_id res chain seq x y z
N PHE A 1 3.36 -22.63 -0.38
CA PHE A 1 2.47 -22.34 -1.52
C PHE A 1 2.86 -20.97 -2.10
N ARG A 2 2.19 -20.50 -3.16
CA ARG A 2 2.38 -19.15 -3.71
C ARG A 2 1.07 -18.37 -3.60
N LEU A 3 1.18 -17.06 -3.41
CA LEU A 3 0.05 -16.15 -3.33
C LEU A 3 0.33 -14.98 -4.27
N GLU A 4 -0.56 -14.75 -5.23
CA GLU A 4 -0.50 -13.56 -6.08
C GLU A 4 -1.15 -12.40 -5.35
N CYS A 5 -0.57 -11.20 -5.49
CA CYS A 5 -1.04 -9.98 -4.83
C CYS A 5 -1.31 -8.92 -5.90
N ARG A 6 -2.42 -8.21 -5.76
CA ARG A 6 -2.70 -7.02 -6.57
C ARG A 6 -1.96 -5.82 -5.98
N ASP A 7 -1.71 -4.81 -6.80
CA ASP A 7 -1.29 -3.51 -6.31
C ASP A 7 -2.26 -3.00 -5.24
N TRP A 8 -1.73 -2.37 -4.18
CA TRP A 8 -2.50 -1.94 -3.02
C TRP A 8 -3.68 -1.04 -3.36
N THR A 9 -3.62 -0.30 -4.47
CA THR A 9 -4.67 0.63 -4.92
C THR A 9 -5.72 0.00 -5.80
N ASP A 10 -5.69 -1.32 -5.99
CA ASP A 10 -6.50 -1.99 -7.01
C ASP A 10 -6.12 -1.55 -8.45
N CYS A 11 -4.86 -1.19 -8.66
CA CYS A 11 -4.34 -0.69 -9.95
C CYS A 11 -4.96 0.64 -10.41
N GLN A 12 -5.35 1.52 -9.49
CA GLN A 12 -5.84 2.87 -9.83
C GLN A 12 -4.75 3.76 -10.44
N VAL A 13 -3.48 3.54 -10.08
CA VAL A 13 -2.34 4.29 -10.60
C VAL A 13 -1.80 3.66 -11.87
N GLY A 14 -1.64 4.45 -12.94
CA GLY A 14 -1.13 4.00 -14.23
C GLY A 14 0.33 4.37 -14.50
N ASN A 15 0.96 3.59 -15.40
CA ASN A 15 2.28 3.91 -15.95
C ASN A 15 2.17 5.03 -17.00
N ASN A 16 2.11 6.26 -16.51
CA ASN A 16 2.02 7.47 -17.34
C ASN A 16 2.71 8.65 -16.62
N ASP A 17 2.85 9.77 -17.31
CA ASP A 17 3.55 10.97 -16.81
C ASP A 17 2.59 12.00 -16.21
N ASN A 18 1.45 11.54 -15.69
CA ASN A 18 0.41 12.37 -15.09
C ASN A 18 0.14 11.93 -13.64
N ALA A 19 0.31 12.83 -12.67
CA ALA A 19 0.07 12.54 -11.26
C ALA A 19 -1.40 12.69 -10.83
N ASN A 20 -2.33 12.96 -11.75
CA ASN A 20 -3.76 13.08 -11.44
C ASN A 20 -4.34 11.76 -10.90
N ASP A 21 -3.83 10.61 -11.34
CA ASP A 21 -4.27 9.31 -10.81
C ASP A 21 -3.86 9.12 -9.34
N VAL A 22 -2.77 9.74 -8.89
CA VAL A 22 -2.39 9.83 -7.47
C VAL A 22 -3.23 10.90 -6.74
N ARG A 23 -3.53 12.03 -7.39
CA ARG A 23 -4.36 13.10 -6.81
C ARG A 23 -5.79 12.64 -6.53
N ASP A 24 -6.38 11.94 -7.49
CA ASP A 24 -7.80 11.59 -7.53
C ASP A 24 -8.06 10.15 -7.07
N ILE A 25 -7.05 9.50 -6.51
CA ILE A 25 -7.16 8.12 -6.05
C ILE A 25 -8.28 7.98 -5.01
N ASP A 26 -9.05 6.90 -5.12
CA ASP A 26 -10.02 6.51 -4.11
C ASP A 26 -9.30 5.75 -2.99
N LEU A 27 -9.03 6.45 -1.88
CA LEU A 27 -8.39 5.91 -0.69
C LEU A 27 -9.31 5.06 0.19
N THR A 28 -10.58 4.84 -0.20
CA THR A 28 -11.48 3.90 0.49
C THR A 28 -11.26 2.45 0.05
N ILE A 29 -10.58 2.24 -1.09
CA ILE A 29 -10.31 0.92 -1.67
C ILE A 29 -9.08 0.22 -1.06
N PRO A 30 -7.93 0.89 -0.84
CA PRO A 30 -6.74 0.23 -0.31
C PRO A 30 -6.95 -0.32 1.10
N HIS A 31 -6.28 -1.41 1.49
CA HIS A 31 -5.28 -2.16 0.74
C HIS A 31 -5.87 -3.47 0.24
N MET A 32 -5.68 -3.78 -1.05
CA MET A 32 -6.09 -5.07 -1.61
C MET A 32 -5.20 -6.20 -1.11
N LEU A 33 -5.71 -6.98 -0.14
CA LEU A 33 -4.98 -8.11 0.45
C LEU A 33 -5.46 -9.44 -0.15
N SER A 34 -4.51 -10.32 -0.44
CA SER A 34 -4.80 -11.70 -0.85
C SER A 34 -5.00 -12.59 0.37
N GLY A 35 -6.19 -13.18 0.50
CA GLY A 35 -6.58 -14.00 1.64
C GLY A 35 -8.06 -13.87 1.97
N PRO A 36 -8.49 -14.22 3.20
CA PRO A 36 -7.66 -14.82 4.27
C PRO A 36 -7.23 -16.26 3.93
N ILE A 37 -6.05 -16.66 4.41
CA ILE A 37 -5.55 -18.03 4.28
C ILE A 37 -5.81 -18.78 5.58
N GLY A 38 -6.56 -19.88 5.51
CA GLY A 38 -6.80 -20.76 6.64
C GLY A 38 -5.61 -21.68 6.92
N VAL A 39 -5.23 -21.81 8.20
CA VAL A 39 -4.25 -22.79 8.67
C VAL A 39 -4.97 -23.75 9.61
N GLU A 40 -5.13 -25.00 9.17
CA GLU A 40 -5.82 -26.03 9.95
C GLU A 40 -5.08 -26.29 11.26
N GLY A 41 -5.84 -26.31 12.37
CA GLY A 41 -5.31 -26.54 13.71
C GLY A 41 -4.72 -25.31 14.41
N ALA A 42 -4.67 -24.14 13.79
CA ALA A 42 -4.24 -22.91 14.45
C ALA A 42 -5.34 -22.36 15.39
N GLU A 43 -4.98 -22.02 16.62
CA GLU A 43 -5.89 -21.54 17.66
C GLU A 43 -5.51 -20.15 18.22
N PRO A 44 -6.45 -19.40 18.83
CA PRO A 44 -6.14 -18.16 19.52
C PRO A 44 -5.08 -18.34 20.61
N GLY A 45 -3.97 -17.61 20.49
CA GLY A 45 -2.82 -17.71 21.40
C GLY A 45 -1.58 -18.35 20.79
N ASP A 46 -1.73 -19.02 19.64
CA ASP A 46 -0.60 -19.56 18.87
C ASP A 46 0.22 -18.46 18.19
N LEU A 47 1.45 -18.83 17.82
CA LEU A 47 2.30 -18.05 16.92
C LEU A 47 2.33 -18.71 15.55
N LEU A 48 1.95 -17.96 14.52
CA LEU A 48 2.13 -18.40 13.14
C LEU A 48 3.54 -18.03 12.66
N VAL A 49 4.36 -19.04 12.40
CA VAL A 49 5.69 -18.85 11.78
C VAL A 49 5.52 -18.84 10.27
N VAL A 50 5.94 -17.75 9.62
CA VAL A 50 5.88 -17.57 8.17
C VAL A 50 7.27 -17.33 7.61
N ASP A 51 7.78 -18.31 6.86
CA ASP A 51 9.01 -18.15 6.10
C ASP A 51 8.69 -17.61 4.70
N ILE A 52 9.09 -16.36 4.44
CA ILE A 52 9.03 -15.78 3.10
C ILE A 52 10.22 -16.30 2.31
N LEU A 53 9.99 -17.37 1.55
CA LEU A 53 11.04 -18.06 0.80
C LEU A 53 11.55 -17.24 -0.39
N ASP A 54 10.66 -16.52 -1.05
CA ASP A 54 10.96 -15.64 -2.17
C ASP A 54 9.85 -14.59 -2.32
N LEU A 55 10.18 -13.43 -2.88
CA LEU A 55 9.24 -12.36 -3.14
C LEU A 55 9.62 -11.59 -4.40
N GLY A 56 8.66 -11.48 -5.29
CA GLY A 56 8.78 -10.72 -6.52
C GLY A 56 7.86 -11.28 -7.59
N PRO A 57 7.82 -10.64 -8.76
CA PRO A 57 7.12 -11.18 -9.91
C PRO A 57 7.94 -12.38 -10.43
N VAL A 58 7.46 -13.60 -10.16
CA VAL A 58 8.13 -14.86 -10.54
C VAL A 58 7.26 -15.67 -11.51
N PRO A 59 7.54 -15.67 -12.83
CA PRO A 59 8.51 -14.82 -13.54
C PRO A 59 8.06 -13.36 -13.60
N GLN A 60 8.98 -12.45 -13.99
CA GLN A 60 8.65 -11.04 -14.18
C GLN A 60 7.53 -10.92 -15.21
N GLN A 61 6.36 -10.50 -14.76
CA GLN A 61 5.24 -10.21 -15.65
C GLN A 61 5.47 -8.85 -16.33
N THR A 62 4.85 -8.66 -17.49
CA THR A 62 4.79 -7.38 -18.21
C THR A 62 3.33 -7.06 -18.45
N GLY A 63 2.89 -5.86 -18.09
CA GLY A 63 1.51 -5.44 -18.27
C GLY A 63 1.20 -4.09 -17.62
N ASP A 64 -0.09 -3.74 -17.64
CA ASP A 64 -0.56 -2.41 -17.26
C ASP A 64 -0.72 -2.23 -15.74
N ALA A 65 -0.63 -3.30 -14.94
CA ALA A 65 -0.70 -3.21 -13.49
C ALA A 65 0.69 -3.01 -12.85
N ALA A 66 0.76 -2.19 -11.81
CA ALA A 66 1.98 -2.09 -11.01
C ALA A 66 2.35 -3.47 -10.43
N GLY A 67 3.65 -3.79 -10.47
CA GLY A 67 4.19 -5.13 -10.24
C GLY A 67 4.48 -5.92 -11.54
N GLN A 68 3.85 -5.56 -12.65
CA GLN A 68 4.06 -6.19 -13.96
C GLN A 68 5.14 -5.48 -14.79
N GLY A 69 6.35 -5.45 -14.23
CA GLY A 69 7.56 -4.92 -14.90
C GLY A 69 7.85 -3.46 -14.55
N TRP A 70 6.94 -2.84 -13.80
CA TRP A 70 7.06 -1.46 -13.35
C TRP A 70 6.37 -1.28 -11.99
N GLY A 71 6.64 -0.17 -11.33
CA GLY A 71 5.96 0.29 -10.12
C GLY A 71 6.00 1.80 -10.00
N TYR A 72 5.52 2.35 -8.89
CA TYR A 72 5.47 3.80 -8.70
C TYR A 72 5.80 4.23 -7.28
N THR A 73 6.19 5.48 -7.15
CA THR A 73 6.19 6.22 -5.89
C THR A 73 5.24 7.40 -6.06
N GLY A 74 4.26 7.50 -5.18
CA GLY A 74 3.33 8.62 -5.14
C GLY A 74 3.59 9.51 -3.93
N ILE A 75 3.38 10.81 -4.10
CA ILE A 75 3.12 11.74 -3.01
C ILE A 75 1.67 12.18 -3.18
N PHE A 76 0.84 11.93 -2.17
CA PHE A 76 -0.55 12.35 -2.20
C PHE A 76 -0.70 13.85 -1.99
N ALA A 77 -1.71 14.43 -2.62
CA ALA A 77 -2.10 15.81 -2.35
C ALA A 77 -2.55 15.94 -0.89
N LYS A 78 -2.29 17.09 -0.26
CA LYS A 78 -2.73 17.39 1.12
C LYS A 78 -4.24 17.20 1.30
N ALA A 79 -5.01 17.53 0.26
CA ALA A 79 -6.46 17.41 0.26
C ALA A 79 -6.97 15.96 0.13
N ASN A 80 -6.13 15.00 -0.27
CA ASN A 80 -6.52 13.61 -0.47
C ASN A 80 -5.41 12.67 0.02
N GLY A 81 -5.35 12.42 1.34
CA GLY A 81 -4.38 11.52 1.98
C GLY A 81 -3.17 12.23 2.62
N GLY A 82 -2.54 13.16 1.90
CA GLY A 82 -1.34 13.87 2.36
C GLY A 82 -0.13 12.97 2.65
N GLY A 83 0.79 13.46 3.47
CA GLY A 83 2.02 12.74 3.80
C GLY A 83 2.91 13.50 4.79
N PHE A 84 4.07 12.92 5.12
CA PHE A 84 4.94 13.46 6.16
C PHE A 84 5.40 14.90 5.92
N LEU A 85 5.66 15.28 4.66
CA LEU A 85 6.12 16.62 4.26
C LEU A 85 5.04 17.44 3.54
N THR A 86 3.75 17.16 3.78
CA THR A 86 2.64 17.74 3.00
C THR A 86 2.53 19.27 3.12
N ASP A 87 3.08 19.88 4.18
CA ASP A 87 3.13 21.35 4.29
C ASP A 87 4.17 21.99 3.34
N TYR A 88 5.16 21.22 2.88
CA TYR A 88 6.16 21.66 1.91
C TYR A 88 5.82 21.22 0.48
N PHE A 89 5.20 20.06 0.33
CA PHE A 89 4.78 19.48 -0.95
C PHE A 89 3.28 19.13 -0.89
N PRO A 90 2.39 20.13 -1.05
CA PRO A 90 0.95 19.93 -0.87
C PRO A 90 0.26 19.31 -2.08
N ASP A 91 0.89 19.30 -3.26
CA ASP A 91 0.33 18.75 -4.49
C ASP A 91 0.62 17.25 -4.63
N ALA A 92 -0.07 16.60 -5.57
CA ALA A 92 0.21 15.21 -5.91
C ALA A 92 1.43 15.10 -6.86
N TYR A 93 2.30 14.13 -6.61
CA TYR A 93 3.46 13.83 -7.44
C TYR A 93 3.59 12.33 -7.70
N LYS A 94 4.22 11.96 -8.81
CA LYS A 94 4.44 10.56 -9.18
C LYS A 94 5.80 10.32 -9.84
N ALA A 95 6.54 9.33 -9.35
CA ALA A 95 7.68 8.74 -10.03
C ALA A 95 7.32 7.33 -10.49
N VAL A 96 7.54 7.01 -11.77
CA VAL A 96 7.37 5.63 -12.27
C VAL A 96 8.73 4.96 -12.36
N TRP A 97 8.78 3.69 -11.93
CA TRP A 97 9.97 2.86 -11.87
C TRP A 97 9.82 1.67 -12.81
N ASP A 98 10.77 1.49 -13.71
CA ASP A 98 10.88 0.30 -14.57
C ASP A 98 11.81 -0.72 -13.91
N PHE A 99 11.39 -1.99 -13.89
CA PHE A 99 12.12 -3.07 -13.24
C PHE A 99 12.99 -3.85 -14.25
N HIS A 100 14.27 -4.01 -13.92
CA HIS A 100 15.25 -4.75 -14.69
C HIS A 100 15.87 -5.83 -13.79
N GLY A 101 15.16 -6.95 -13.64
CA GLY A 101 15.47 -7.93 -12.61
C GLY A 101 15.28 -7.31 -11.22
N GLN A 102 16.31 -7.30 -10.39
CA GLN A 102 16.27 -6.69 -9.05
C GLN A 102 16.52 -5.18 -9.05
N GLN A 103 16.80 -4.57 -10.22
CA GLN A 103 17.13 -3.15 -10.31
C GLN A 103 15.89 -2.34 -10.69
N ALA A 104 15.75 -1.16 -10.12
CA ALA A 104 14.75 -0.16 -10.52
C ALA A 104 15.43 1.10 -11.06
N VAL A 105 14.86 1.67 -12.12
CA VAL A 105 15.24 2.97 -12.70
C VAL A 105 13.99 3.81 -12.92
N SER A 106 14.10 5.14 -12.88
CA SER A 106 12.97 6.02 -13.17
C SER A 106 13.31 7.03 -14.25
N ARG A 107 12.44 7.16 -15.24
CA ARG A 107 12.52 8.23 -16.25
C ARG A 107 12.29 9.63 -15.64
N HIS A 108 11.67 9.72 -14.46
CA HIS A 108 11.46 10.98 -13.74
C HIS A 108 12.65 11.38 -12.86
N LEU A 109 13.59 10.45 -12.61
CA LEU A 109 14.76 10.67 -11.76
C LEU A 109 16.04 10.23 -12.49
N PRO A 110 16.57 11.06 -13.43
CA PRO A 110 17.72 10.70 -14.24
C PRO A 110 18.97 10.40 -13.40
N GLY A 111 19.72 9.38 -13.79
CA GLY A 111 20.95 8.97 -13.12
C GLY A 111 20.74 8.10 -11.87
N ILE A 112 19.49 7.84 -11.46
CA ILE A 112 19.19 6.98 -10.32
C ILE A 112 18.92 5.54 -10.79
N ARG A 113 19.66 4.60 -10.18
CA ARG A 113 19.43 3.16 -10.26
C ARG A 113 19.72 2.56 -8.89
N PHE A 114 18.87 1.65 -8.42
CA PHE A 114 19.11 0.95 -7.17
C PHE A 114 18.63 -0.50 -7.21
N THR A 115 19.24 -1.34 -6.37
CA THR A 115 18.77 -2.70 -6.09
C THR A 115 17.60 -2.64 -5.13
N GLY A 116 16.45 -3.19 -5.52
CA GLY A 116 15.27 -3.25 -4.67
C GLY A 116 15.50 -4.12 -3.43
N ILE A 117 14.92 -3.70 -2.32
CA ILE A 117 14.78 -4.53 -1.12
C ILE A 117 13.30 -4.92 -1.05
N THR A 118 12.96 -6.00 -1.75
CA THR A 118 11.56 -6.43 -1.87
C THR A 118 11.05 -6.90 -0.50
N HIS A 119 9.90 -6.39 -0.08
CA HIS A 119 9.25 -6.75 1.17
C HIS A 119 7.73 -6.58 1.02
N PRO A 120 6.91 -7.37 1.74
CA PRO A 120 5.48 -7.09 1.82
C PRO A 120 5.27 -5.81 2.66
N GLY A 121 4.55 -4.84 2.13
CA GLY A 121 4.17 -3.65 2.90
C GLY A 121 3.18 -3.95 4.02
N LEU A 122 2.33 -4.97 3.84
CA LEU A 122 1.29 -5.38 4.79
C LEU A 122 1.05 -6.89 4.72
N PHE A 123 1.13 -7.58 5.85
CA PHE A 123 0.54 -8.90 6.07
C PHE A 123 0.31 -9.11 7.58
N GLY A 124 -0.64 -9.96 7.93
CA GLY A 124 -0.99 -10.23 9.32
C GLY A 124 -2.12 -11.24 9.44
N THR A 125 -2.51 -11.55 10.68
CA THR A 125 -3.65 -12.41 10.99
C THR A 125 -4.89 -11.58 11.31
N ALA A 126 -6.06 -12.21 11.24
CA ALA A 126 -7.30 -11.55 11.62
C ALA A 126 -7.29 -11.16 13.10
N PRO A 127 -7.76 -9.95 13.47
CA PRO A 127 -7.94 -9.59 14.86
C PRO A 127 -9.10 -10.38 15.49
N SER A 128 -9.07 -10.53 16.81
CA SER A 128 -10.29 -10.92 17.53
C SER A 128 -11.32 -9.79 17.50
N THR A 129 -12.59 -10.12 17.71
CA THR A 129 -13.67 -9.12 17.81
C THR A 129 -13.37 -8.04 18.86
N GLU A 130 -12.82 -8.43 20.01
CA GLU A 130 -12.46 -7.48 21.08
C GLU A 130 -11.32 -6.54 20.64
N MET A 131 -10.33 -7.08 19.95
CA MET A 131 -9.19 -6.30 19.45
C MET A 131 -9.65 -5.29 18.39
N LEU A 132 -10.50 -5.72 17.45
CA LEU A 132 -11.09 -4.85 16.44
C LEU A 132 -11.94 -3.75 17.08
N ALA A 133 -12.79 -4.08 18.06
CA ALA A 133 -13.59 -3.10 18.78
C ALA A 133 -12.72 -2.05 19.49
N ARG A 134 -11.60 -2.46 20.08
CA ARG A 134 -10.64 -1.55 20.73
C ARG A 134 -9.95 -0.62 19.74
N TRP A 135 -9.60 -1.11 18.55
CA TRP A 135 -9.01 -0.29 17.48
C TRP A 135 -9.99 0.76 16.99
N ASN A 136 -11.21 0.35 16.67
CA ASN A 136 -12.25 1.27 16.22
C ASN A 136 -12.55 2.35 17.27
N ALA A 137 -12.67 1.97 18.56
CA ALA A 137 -12.96 2.91 19.63
C ALA A 137 -11.86 3.98 19.81
N ARG A 138 -10.59 3.58 19.82
CA ARG A 138 -9.48 4.54 20.02
C ARG A 138 -9.24 5.42 18.79
N GLU A 139 -9.46 4.89 17.59
CA GLU A 139 -9.30 5.63 16.34
C GLU A 139 -10.43 6.65 16.17
N GLN A 140 -11.67 6.26 16.50
CA GLN A 140 -12.79 7.19 16.54
C GLN A 140 -12.56 8.30 17.57
N ALA A 141 -12.10 7.97 18.78
CA ALA A 141 -11.82 8.96 19.80
C ALA A 141 -10.76 9.99 19.36
N LEU A 142 -9.79 9.59 18.52
CA LEU A 142 -8.82 10.50 17.92
C LEU A 142 -9.48 11.40 16.88
N ILE A 143 -10.30 10.84 15.99
CA ILE A 143 -11.04 11.60 14.98
C ILE A 143 -11.93 12.65 15.64
N ASP A 144 -12.61 12.31 16.73
CA ASP A 144 -13.51 13.21 17.47
C ASP A 144 -12.80 14.45 18.02
N THR A 145 -11.46 14.45 18.13
CA THR A 145 -10.69 15.63 18.58
C THR A 145 -10.57 16.71 17.51
N ASP A 146 -10.63 16.34 16.22
CA ASP A 146 -10.62 17.27 15.09
C ASP A 146 -11.27 16.60 13.85
N PRO A 147 -12.61 16.47 13.84
CA PRO A 147 -13.33 15.64 12.86
C PRO A 147 -13.29 16.20 11.43
N ASN A 148 -12.90 17.47 11.27
CA ASN A 148 -12.83 18.14 9.97
C ASN A 148 -11.38 18.39 9.51
N ARG A 149 -10.39 17.79 10.17
CA ARG A 149 -8.98 17.96 9.81
C ARG A 149 -8.70 17.47 8.40
N VAL A 150 -7.86 18.21 7.68
CA VAL A 150 -7.32 17.79 6.37
C VAL A 150 -5.78 17.78 6.40
N PRO A 151 -5.13 16.63 6.16
CA PRO A 151 -5.69 15.27 6.01
C PRO A 151 -6.40 14.75 7.28
N PRO A 152 -7.27 13.73 7.19
CA PRO A 152 -7.91 13.15 8.37
C PRO A 152 -6.89 12.57 9.35
N LEU A 153 -7.25 12.47 10.64
CA LEU A 153 -6.38 11.90 11.67
C LEU A 153 -6.26 10.37 11.59
N ALA A 154 -7.33 9.70 11.17
CA ALA A 154 -7.40 8.27 10.92
C ALA A 154 -8.53 7.98 9.92
N VAL A 155 -8.50 6.79 9.31
CA VAL A 155 -9.52 6.30 8.37
C VAL A 155 -9.88 4.86 8.78
N PRO A 156 -10.72 4.67 9.82
CA PRO A 156 -11.16 3.34 10.24
C PRO A 156 -12.05 2.71 9.16
N PRO A 157 -12.29 1.38 9.22
CA PRO A 157 -13.21 0.72 8.30
C PRO A 157 -14.61 1.34 8.34
N ASP A 158 -15.23 1.49 7.17
CA ASP A 158 -16.65 1.85 7.07
C ASP A 158 -17.52 0.74 7.72
N ALA A 159 -18.60 1.15 8.38
CA ALA A 159 -19.53 0.26 9.10
C ALA A 159 -20.47 -0.51 8.17
#